data_AF-A0A7R9IMG2-F1
#
_entry.id   AF-A0A7R9IMG2-F1
#
_cell.length_a   1.000
_cell.length_b   1.000
_cell.length_c   1.000
_cell.angle_alpha   90.00
_cell.angle_beta   90.00
_cell.angle_gamma   90.00
#
_symmetry.space_group_name_H-M   'P 1'
#
loop_
_entity.id
_entity.type
_entity.pdbx_description
1 polymer ?
#
loop_
_entity_poly.entity_id
_entity_poly.type
_entity_poly.pdbx_seq_one_letter_code
_entity_poly.pdbx_strand_id
1 'polypeptide(L)'
;MPHPGLKVATCPDFDGKLSDIEPEFQKHLKIFVPMVLASENLVIKEIAGQKVKAKELVQYFKSYLEIYKGDKLPEPKSMLAATAEANNLAAVAAAKETYVNLMEGVCGGGKPYLNTQMLETQHMHIKDKAMLQFSSKRKMGGDNFSEKYREKLDSDLEESFEQFRSHNESKNIFKAARTPAVFFALAVIFYILSGLFGLLGIYSVANICNIAMGVALITLILWAYIRFESPGCGYQQQWVQFSTETLMKPTYQQLLEVGIRQAAMTATDSLGGNNSTNFNATSTNFTESNGRLKNT
;
A
#
# COMPACT_ATOMS: atom_id res chain seq x y z
N MET A 1 -12.57 48.62 -15.25
CA MET A 1 -12.85 48.10 -16.61
C MET A 1 -13.75 49.09 -17.33
N PRO A 2 -13.49 49.43 -18.60
CA PRO A 2 -14.40 50.25 -19.42
C PRO A 2 -15.78 49.61 -19.59
N HIS A 3 -16.73 50.34 -20.20
CA HIS A 3 -18.01 49.77 -20.58
C HIS A 3 -17.85 48.84 -21.81
N PRO A 4 -18.48 47.65 -21.87
CA PRO A 4 -18.31 46.70 -22.97
C PRO A 4 -19.03 47.07 -24.27
N GLY A 5 -19.86 48.12 -24.24
CA GLY A 5 -20.66 48.60 -25.37
C GLY A 5 -22.16 48.36 -25.16
N LEU A 6 -23.00 49.17 -25.80
CA LEU A 6 -24.45 49.09 -25.63
C LEU A 6 -25.02 47.76 -26.17
N LYS A 7 -24.49 47.25 -27.28
CA LYS A 7 -24.88 45.94 -27.84
C LYS A 7 -24.74 44.81 -26.81
N VAL A 8 -23.64 44.80 -26.06
CA VAL A 8 -23.41 43.80 -25.00
C VAL A 8 -24.35 44.00 -23.81
N ALA A 9 -24.67 45.26 -23.47
CA ALA A 9 -25.47 45.60 -22.31
C ALA A 9 -26.98 45.47 -22.52
N THR A 10 -27.48 45.63 -23.74
CA THR A 10 -28.93 45.74 -24.02
C THR A 10 -29.48 44.68 -24.96
N CYS A 11 -28.64 43.94 -25.71
CA CYS A 11 -29.12 42.91 -26.62
C CYS A 11 -29.32 41.56 -25.87
N PRO A 12 -30.55 41.03 -25.80
CA PRO A 12 -30.82 39.75 -25.14
C PRO A 12 -30.21 38.55 -25.89
N ASP A 13 -29.97 38.68 -27.19
CA ASP A 13 -29.42 37.63 -28.06
C ASP A 13 -27.89 37.75 -28.24
N PHE A 14 -27.21 38.49 -27.37
CA PHE A 14 -25.76 38.62 -27.44
C PHE A 14 -25.07 37.26 -27.21
N ASP A 15 -24.26 36.84 -28.18
CA ASP A 15 -23.65 35.50 -28.25
C ASP A 15 -22.16 35.47 -27.85
N GLY A 16 -21.61 36.58 -27.35
CA GLY A 16 -20.22 36.67 -26.93
C GLY A 16 -19.22 36.98 -28.05
N LYS A 17 -19.66 37.28 -29.28
CA LYS A 17 -18.76 37.64 -30.38
C LYS A 17 -17.92 38.89 -30.09
N LEU A 18 -16.62 38.79 -30.35
CA LEU A 18 -15.66 39.90 -30.18
C LEU A 18 -15.95 41.08 -31.10
N SER A 19 -16.59 40.87 -32.26
CA SER A 19 -16.96 41.95 -33.20
C SER A 19 -17.96 42.95 -32.62
N ASP A 20 -18.75 42.53 -31.63
CA ASP A 20 -19.83 43.33 -31.05
C ASP A 20 -19.47 43.95 -29.70
N ILE A 21 -18.22 43.76 -29.25
CA ILE A 21 -17.68 44.30 -28.00
C ILE A 21 -16.84 45.54 -28.31
N GLU A 22 -16.96 46.58 -27.49
CA GLU A 22 -16.20 47.82 -27.64
C GLU A 22 -14.67 47.56 -27.66
N PRO A 23 -13.90 48.08 -28.63
CA PRO A 23 -12.47 47.82 -28.75
C PRO A 23 -11.66 48.23 -27.52
N GLU A 24 -12.08 49.30 -26.84
CA GLU A 24 -11.43 49.77 -25.62
C GLU A 24 -11.61 48.78 -24.45
N PHE A 25 -12.78 48.17 -24.33
CA PHE A 25 -13.03 47.09 -23.38
C PHE A 25 -12.14 45.89 -23.68
N GLN A 26 -12.06 45.48 -24.95
CA GLN A 26 -11.22 44.36 -25.37
C GLN A 26 -9.74 44.61 -25.05
N LYS A 27 -9.25 45.83 -25.29
CA LYS A 27 -7.85 46.21 -24.98
C LYS A 27 -7.56 46.06 -23.49
N HIS A 28 -8.44 46.54 -22.63
CA HIS A 28 -8.26 46.41 -21.18
C HIS A 28 -8.47 44.97 -20.69
N LEU A 29 -9.38 44.21 -21.30
CA LEU A 29 -9.60 42.81 -20.97
C LEU A 29 -8.35 41.96 -21.26
N LYS A 30 -7.66 42.23 -22.38
CA LYS A 30 -6.38 41.61 -22.73
C LYS A 30 -5.26 41.89 -21.73
N ILE A 31 -5.37 42.96 -20.94
CA ILE A 31 -4.43 43.29 -19.87
C ILE A 31 -4.90 42.67 -18.54
N PHE A 32 -6.19 42.77 -18.25
CA PHE A 32 -6.80 42.31 -17.01
C PHE A 32 -6.70 40.79 -16.83
N VAL A 33 -6.99 40.01 -17.87
CA VAL A 33 -6.98 38.54 -17.77
C VAL A 33 -5.58 38.01 -17.37
N PRO A 34 -4.47 38.41 -18.03
CA PRO A 34 -3.12 38.07 -17.55
C PRO A 34 -2.81 38.60 -16.16
N MET A 35 -3.27 39.81 -15.80
CA MET A 35 -3.05 40.38 -14.47
C MET A 35 -3.60 39.48 -13.35
N VAL A 36 -4.69 38.74 -13.61
CA VAL A 36 -5.31 37.83 -12.63
C VAL A 36 -4.86 36.38 -12.77
N LEU A 37 -4.67 35.90 -14.01
CA LEU A 37 -4.51 34.47 -14.31
C LEU A 37 -3.12 34.08 -14.85
N ALA A 38 -2.21 35.02 -15.08
CA ALA A 38 -0.83 34.68 -15.47
C ALA A 38 -0.15 33.88 -14.36
N SER A 39 0.74 32.96 -14.75
CA SER A 39 1.41 32.00 -13.86
C SER A 39 2.06 32.65 -12.63
N GLU A 40 2.68 33.80 -12.83
CA GLU A 40 3.36 34.61 -11.83
C GLU A 40 2.43 35.31 -10.84
N ASN A 41 1.15 35.49 -11.20
CA ASN A 41 0.14 36.16 -10.39
C ASN A 41 -0.78 35.17 -9.65
N LEU A 42 -0.64 33.86 -9.88
CA LEU A 42 -1.47 32.84 -9.24
C LEU A 42 -1.14 32.71 -7.76
N VAL A 43 -2.07 33.14 -6.91
CA VAL A 43 -1.96 33.00 -5.46
C VAL A 43 -2.47 31.63 -5.02
N ILE A 44 -1.61 30.85 -4.37
CA ILE A 44 -2.01 29.57 -3.77
C ILE A 44 -3.04 29.85 -2.67
N LYS A 45 -4.16 29.10 -2.69
CA LYS A 45 -5.20 29.26 -1.67
C LYS A 45 -4.64 28.96 -0.28
N GLU A 46 -4.79 29.93 0.61
CA GLU A 46 -4.46 29.77 2.02
C GLU A 46 -5.72 29.86 2.88
N ILE A 47 -5.82 28.96 3.86
CA ILE A 47 -6.82 28.99 4.94
C ILE A 47 -6.01 28.92 6.23
N ALA A 48 -6.23 29.86 7.15
CA ALA A 48 -5.45 29.97 8.39
C ALA A 48 -3.92 30.15 8.20
N GLY A 49 -3.49 30.74 7.08
CA GLY A 49 -2.07 30.88 6.74
C GLY A 49 -1.39 29.57 6.34
N GLN A 50 -2.18 28.54 6.00
CA GLN A 50 -1.68 27.29 5.42
C GLN A 50 -2.12 27.14 3.98
N LYS A 51 -1.18 26.74 3.11
CA LYS A 51 -1.44 26.38 1.72
C LYS A 51 -2.33 25.14 1.67
N VAL A 52 -3.44 25.24 0.94
CA VAL A 52 -4.47 24.20 0.83
C VAL A 52 -4.24 23.37 -0.43
N LYS A 53 -4.22 22.04 -0.29
CA LYS A 53 -4.18 21.11 -1.44
C LYS A 53 -5.56 20.93 -2.06
N ALA A 54 -5.63 20.54 -3.33
CA ALA A 54 -6.90 20.29 -4.03
C ALA A 54 -7.81 19.28 -3.27
N LYS A 55 -7.22 18.22 -2.71
CA LYS A 55 -7.97 17.23 -1.90
C LYS A 55 -8.60 17.82 -0.64
N GLU A 56 -7.88 18.73 0.02
CA GLU A 56 -8.33 19.40 1.24
C GLU A 56 -9.40 20.46 0.91
N LEU A 57 -9.27 21.15 -0.22
CA LEU A 57 -10.24 22.16 -0.65
C LEU A 57 -11.65 21.57 -0.82
N VAL A 58 -11.76 20.35 -1.34
CA VAL A 58 -13.04 19.64 -1.45
C VAL A 58 -13.65 19.36 -0.07
N GLN A 59 -12.84 19.01 0.92
CA GLN A 59 -13.32 18.82 2.30
C GLN A 59 -13.83 20.12 2.90
N TYR A 60 -13.09 21.22 2.74
CA TYR A 60 -13.55 22.55 3.17
C TYR A 60 -14.89 22.93 2.52
N PHE A 61 -15.08 22.66 1.22
CA PHE A 61 -16.35 22.90 0.54
C PHE A 61 -17.51 22.10 1.14
N LYS A 62 -17.32 20.81 1.42
CA LYS A 62 -18.34 19.97 2.04
C LYS A 62 -18.73 20.49 3.41
N SER A 63 -17.74 20.80 4.25
CA SER A 63 -17.97 21.38 5.57
C SER A 63 -18.71 22.71 5.46
N TYR A 64 -18.31 23.61 4.56
CA TYR A 64 -19.00 24.90 4.40
C TYR A 64 -20.46 24.73 3.96
N LEU A 65 -20.73 23.87 2.99
CA LEU A 65 -22.09 23.61 2.53
C LEU A 65 -22.98 23.03 3.63
N GLU A 66 -22.46 22.15 4.50
CA GLU A 66 -23.21 21.62 5.63
C GLU A 66 -23.65 22.70 6.63
N ILE A 67 -22.79 23.68 6.91
CA ILE A 67 -23.13 24.82 7.78
C ILE A 67 -24.26 25.67 7.16
N TYR A 68 -24.30 25.78 5.83
CA TYR A 68 -25.32 26.56 5.10
C TYR A 68 -26.60 25.79 4.76
N LYS A 69 -26.71 24.50 5.09
CA LYS A 69 -27.93 23.70 4.80
C LYS A 69 -29.12 24.05 5.71
N GLY A 70 -28.93 24.78 6.81
CA GLY A 70 -30.02 25.20 7.69
C GLY A 70 -30.72 26.48 7.23
N ASP A 71 -31.97 26.69 7.64
CA ASP A 71 -32.78 27.90 7.35
C ASP A 71 -32.27 29.19 8.02
N LYS A 72 -31.14 29.12 8.74
CA LYS A 72 -30.52 30.27 9.38
C LYS A 72 -29.09 30.40 8.91
N LEU A 73 -28.75 31.57 8.36
CA LEU A 73 -27.37 31.95 8.11
C LEU A 73 -26.59 31.83 9.43
N PRO A 74 -25.51 31.03 9.45
CA PRO A 74 -24.72 30.84 10.64
C PRO A 74 -24.09 32.17 11.03
N GLU A 75 -24.21 32.57 12.29
CA GLU A 75 -23.55 33.78 12.77
C GLU A 75 -22.03 33.67 12.52
N PRO A 76 -21.31 34.80 12.29
CA PRO A 76 -19.88 34.81 11.94
C PRO A 76 -18.97 33.98 12.87
N LYS A 77 -19.38 33.75 14.14
CA LYS A 77 -18.70 32.87 15.10
C LYS A 77 -18.77 31.38 14.72
N SER A 78 -19.88 30.93 14.13
CA SER A 78 -20.10 29.55 13.69
C SER A 78 -19.23 29.17 12.48
N MET A 79 -19.01 30.12 11.55
CA MET A 79 -18.11 29.88 10.41
C MET A 79 -16.65 29.65 10.81
N LEU A 80 -16.15 30.37 11.83
CA LEU A 80 -14.81 30.14 12.37
C LEU A 80 -14.70 28.77 13.04
N ALA A 81 -15.70 28.38 13.83
CA ALA A 81 -15.74 27.07 14.48
C ALA A 81 -15.73 25.92 13.46
N ALA A 82 -16.50 26.05 12.39
CA ALA A 82 -16.54 25.03 11.35
C ALA A 82 -15.28 25.01 10.46
N THR A 83 -14.66 26.17 10.24
CA THR A 83 -13.34 26.22 9.58
C THR A 83 -12.27 25.56 10.46
N ALA A 84 -12.35 25.75 11.78
CA ALA A 84 -11.47 25.10 12.74
C ALA A 84 -11.67 23.58 12.76
N GLU A 85 -12.92 23.11 12.78
CA GLU A 85 -13.24 21.69 12.67
C GLU A 85 -12.71 21.07 11.37
N ALA A 86 -12.97 21.70 10.21
CA ALA A 86 -12.50 21.21 8.93
C ALA A 86 -10.96 21.14 8.85
N ASN A 87 -10.26 22.15 9.40
CA ASN A 87 -8.80 22.16 9.45
C ASN A 87 -8.24 21.03 10.33
N ASN A 88 -8.84 20.82 11.52
CA ASN A 88 -8.44 19.75 12.42
C ASN A 88 -8.72 18.36 11.82
N LEU A 89 -9.88 18.14 11.19
CA LEU A 89 -10.20 16.89 10.51
C LEU A 89 -9.25 16.61 9.33
N ALA A 90 -8.92 17.61 8.53
CA ALA A 90 -7.93 17.48 7.46
C ALA A 90 -6.53 17.15 8.01
N ALA A 91 -6.16 17.70 9.17
CA ALA A 91 -4.92 17.37 9.86
C ALA A 91 -4.90 15.93 10.38
N VAL A 92 -6.00 15.45 10.99
CA VAL A 92 -6.15 14.05 11.43
C VAL A 92 -6.01 13.10 10.24
N ALA A 93 -6.72 13.36 9.15
CA ALA A 93 -6.66 12.52 7.95
C ALA A 93 -5.24 12.44 7.36
N ALA A 94 -4.52 13.57 7.28
CA ALA A 94 -3.15 13.61 6.78
C ALA A 94 -2.14 12.87 7.68
N ALA A 95 -2.31 12.97 9.01
CA ALA A 95 -1.47 12.24 9.96
C ALA A 95 -1.72 10.73 9.90
N LYS A 96 -2.99 10.31 9.84
CA LYS A 96 -3.38 8.90 9.67
C LYS A 96 -2.85 8.31 8.36
N GLU A 97 -2.96 9.04 7.25
CA GLU A 97 -2.41 8.63 5.95
C GLU A 97 -0.89 8.41 6.04
N THR A 98 -0.18 9.29 6.76
CA THR A 98 1.27 9.16 6.96
C THR A 98 1.61 7.92 7.80
N TYR A 99 0.85 7.65 8.87
CA TYR A 99 1.01 6.44 9.68
C TYR A 99 0.80 5.17 8.84
N VAL A 100 -0.30 5.08 8.09
CA VAL A 100 -0.64 3.91 7.26
C VAL A 100 0.47 3.64 6.24
N ASN A 101 0.93 4.68 5.53
CA ASN A 101 2.01 4.54 4.55
C ASN A 101 3.32 4.04 5.16
N LEU A 102 3.68 4.52 6.36
CA LEU A 102 4.90 4.09 7.05
C LEU A 102 4.77 2.66 7.59
N MET A 103 3.63 2.30 8.17
CA MET A 103 3.35 0.94 8.65
C MET A 103 3.32 -0.07 7.51
N GLU A 104 2.74 0.29 6.36
CA GLU A 104 2.73 -0.56 5.18
C GLU A 104 4.14 -0.81 4.63
N GLY A 105 5.05 0.15 4.77
CA GLY A 105 6.48 -0.04 4.49
C GLY A 105 7.16 -1.09 5.38
N VAL A 106 6.68 -1.27 6.61
CA VAL A 106 7.23 -2.21 7.61
C VAL A 106 6.58 -3.59 7.50
N CYS A 107 5.24 -3.66 7.52
CA CYS A 107 4.47 -4.90 7.62
C CYS A 107 3.50 -5.16 6.45
N GLY A 108 3.62 -4.42 5.34
CA GLY A 108 2.76 -4.57 4.15
C GLY A 108 2.87 -5.94 3.47
N GLY A 109 1.98 -6.23 2.52
CA GLY A 109 1.81 -7.58 1.94
C GLY A 109 3.08 -8.24 1.39
N GLY A 110 4.01 -7.45 0.82
CA GLY A 110 5.28 -7.93 0.28
C GLY A 110 6.40 -8.16 1.30
N LYS A 111 6.19 -7.83 2.59
CA LYS A 111 7.20 -7.95 3.65
C LYS A 111 7.01 -9.23 4.47
N PRO A 112 8.12 -9.90 4.87
CA PRO A 112 8.06 -11.12 5.70
C PRO A 112 7.45 -10.82 7.08
N TYR A 113 6.97 -11.87 7.75
CA TYR A 113 6.50 -11.79 9.14
C TYR A 113 7.54 -11.08 10.04
N LEU A 114 7.06 -10.09 10.79
CA LEU A 114 7.83 -9.40 11.81
C LEU A 114 7.44 -9.89 13.20
N ASN A 115 8.41 -10.03 14.11
CA ASN A 115 8.12 -10.36 15.50
C ASN A 115 7.23 -9.28 16.14
N THR A 116 6.22 -9.69 16.92
CA THR A 116 5.26 -8.83 17.62
C THR A 116 5.94 -7.71 18.43
N GLN A 117 7.01 -8.00 19.16
CA GLN A 117 7.72 -6.98 19.96
C GLN A 117 8.38 -5.90 19.08
N MET A 118 8.92 -6.31 17.93
CA MET A 118 9.53 -5.39 16.98
C MET A 118 8.46 -4.58 16.24
N LEU A 119 7.30 -5.19 15.97
CA LEU A 119 6.14 -4.52 15.37
C LEU A 119 5.58 -3.45 16.30
N GLU A 120 5.42 -3.74 17.59
CA GLU A 120 4.99 -2.77 18.62
C GLU A 120 5.98 -1.60 18.73
N THR A 121 7.28 -1.89 18.72
CA THR A 121 8.32 -0.84 18.79
C THR A 121 8.26 0.08 17.56
N GLN A 122 8.08 -0.47 16.36
CA GLN A 122 7.91 0.31 15.14
C GLN A 122 6.60 1.11 15.15
N HIS A 123 5.51 0.51 15.64
CA HIS A 123 4.25 1.19 15.82
C HIS A 123 4.39 2.42 16.72
N MET A 124 4.99 2.28 17.91
CA MET A 124 5.20 3.40 18.84
C MET A 124 5.98 4.55 18.18
N HIS A 125 7.06 4.23 17.48
CA HIS A 125 7.87 5.23 16.79
C HIS A 125 7.10 5.94 15.66
N ILE A 126 6.33 5.21 14.87
CA ILE A 126 5.54 5.78 13.76
C ILE A 126 4.33 6.57 14.29
N LYS A 127 3.70 6.09 15.37
CA LYS A 127 2.62 6.77 16.10
C LYS A 127 3.10 8.13 16.62
N ASP A 128 4.25 8.18 17.29
CA ASP A 128 4.85 9.42 17.76
C ASP A 128 5.11 10.40 16.60
N LYS A 129 5.61 9.90 15.47
CA LYS A 129 5.85 10.74 14.28
C LYS A 129 4.54 11.31 13.70
N ALA A 130 3.47 10.52 13.64
CA ALA A 130 2.17 10.97 13.18
C ALA A 130 1.54 12.00 14.15
N MET A 131 1.70 11.78 15.47
CA MET A 131 1.24 12.70 16.51
C MET A 131 2.03 14.02 16.50
N LEU A 132 3.33 13.96 16.22
CA LEU A 132 4.18 15.14 16.04
C LEU A 132 3.79 15.91 14.77
N GLN A 133 3.45 15.21 13.69
CA GLN A 133 2.94 15.84 12.46
C GLN A 133 1.59 16.54 12.70
N PHE A 134 0.69 15.94 13.48
CA PHE A 134 -0.57 16.56 13.85
C PHE A 134 -0.38 17.81 14.73
N SER A 135 0.48 17.73 15.75
CA SER A 135 0.75 18.84 16.67
C SER A 135 1.50 19.99 16.00
N SER A 136 2.48 19.71 15.14
CA SER A 136 3.26 20.72 14.40
C SER A 136 2.46 21.49 13.33
N LYS A 137 1.35 20.94 12.82
CA LYS A 137 0.47 21.66 11.88
C LYS A 137 -0.23 22.80 12.63
N ARG A 138 -0.14 24.05 12.13
CA ARG A 138 -0.93 25.19 12.66
C ARG A 138 -2.42 24.87 12.58
N LYS A 139 -3.13 24.97 13.72
CA LYS A 139 -4.56 24.67 13.85
C LYS A 139 -5.32 25.94 14.28
N MET A 140 -6.61 26.00 13.94
CA MET A 140 -7.56 27.03 14.38
C MET A 140 -8.34 26.50 15.60
N GLY A 141 -8.74 27.38 16.54
CA GLY A 141 -9.62 27.02 17.67
C GLY A 141 -8.94 26.78 19.03
N GLY A 142 -7.61 26.89 19.11
CA GLY A 142 -6.84 26.71 20.35
C GLY A 142 -6.54 25.24 20.71
N ASP A 143 -5.69 25.03 21.72
CA ASP A 143 -5.20 23.71 22.10
C ASP A 143 -6.31 22.81 22.65
N ASN A 144 -7.23 23.36 23.46
CA ASN A 144 -8.36 22.61 24.02
C ASN A 144 -9.33 22.07 22.96
N PHE A 145 -9.51 22.78 21.83
CA PHE A 145 -10.35 22.30 20.73
C PHE A 145 -9.62 21.22 19.92
N SER A 146 -8.30 21.38 19.76
CA SER A 146 -7.45 20.44 19.04
C SER A 146 -7.25 19.12 19.79
N GLU A 147 -7.33 19.15 21.13
CA GLU A 147 -7.12 17.97 21.98
C GLU A 147 -8.11 16.84 21.71
N LYS A 148 -9.39 17.15 21.50
CA LYS A 148 -10.40 16.14 21.12
C LYS A 148 -10.04 15.40 19.83
N TYR A 149 -9.49 16.12 18.86
CA TYR A 149 -9.05 15.52 17.58
C TYR A 149 -7.72 14.78 17.72
N ARG A 150 -6.86 15.17 18.68
CA ARG A 150 -5.64 14.44 19.04
C ARG A 150 -5.97 13.09 19.66
N GLU A 151 -6.90 13.04 20.61
CA GLU A 151 -7.39 11.80 21.21
C GLU A 151 -8.06 10.89 20.17
N LYS A 152 -8.88 11.49 19.28
CA LYS A 152 -9.47 10.75 18.17
C LYS A 152 -8.40 10.16 17.25
N LEU A 153 -7.38 10.92 16.90
CA LEU A 153 -6.26 10.42 16.09
C LEU A 153 -5.57 9.26 16.81
N ASP A 154 -5.29 9.37 18.11
CA ASP A 154 -4.64 8.30 18.88
C ASP A 154 -5.44 6.99 18.81
N SER A 155 -6.75 7.06 19.05
CA SER A 155 -7.67 5.92 18.94
C SER A 155 -7.72 5.33 17.52
N ASP A 156 -7.77 6.18 16.50
CA ASP A 156 -7.77 5.77 15.09
C ASP A 156 -6.48 5.05 14.68
N LEU A 157 -5.33 5.47 15.25
CA LEU A 157 -4.03 4.85 15.01
C LEU A 157 -3.93 3.48 15.70
N GLU A 158 -4.48 3.35 16.90
CA GLU A 158 -4.54 2.09 17.65
C GLU A 158 -5.43 1.06 16.94
N GLU A 159 -6.60 1.48 16.45
CA GLU A 159 -7.48 0.61 15.66
C GLU A 159 -6.78 0.12 14.38
N SER A 160 -6.06 1.03 13.70
CA SER A 160 -5.28 0.68 12.51
C SER A 160 -4.13 -0.28 12.85
N PHE A 161 -3.53 -0.15 14.05
CA PHE A 161 -2.48 -1.05 14.52
C PHE A 161 -2.99 -2.48 14.72
N GLU A 162 -4.16 -2.66 15.33
CA GLU A 162 -4.77 -3.99 15.51
C GLU A 162 -5.02 -4.69 14.17
N GLN A 163 -5.42 -3.94 13.14
CA GLN A 163 -5.55 -4.46 11.77
C GLN A 163 -4.20 -4.93 11.22
N PHE A 164 -3.13 -4.13 11.39
CA PHE A 164 -1.78 -4.51 10.95
C PHE A 164 -1.21 -5.68 11.75
N ARG A 165 -1.50 -5.78 13.04
CA ARG A 165 -1.11 -6.89 13.91
C ARG A 165 -1.74 -8.18 13.43
N SER A 166 -3.07 -8.19 13.26
CA SER A 166 -3.79 -9.35 12.72
C SER A 166 -3.29 -9.75 11.33
N HIS A 167 -3.05 -8.77 10.45
CA HIS A 167 -2.47 -9.03 9.14
C HIS A 167 -1.08 -9.66 9.23
N ASN A 168 -0.23 -9.20 10.14
CA ASN A 168 1.10 -9.77 10.35
C ASN A 168 1.02 -11.19 10.94
N GLU A 169 0.15 -11.44 11.92
CA GLU A 169 -0.06 -12.77 12.51
C GLU A 169 -0.56 -13.79 11.47
N SER A 170 -1.43 -13.37 10.54
CA SER A 170 -1.89 -14.22 9.44
C SER A 170 -0.74 -14.75 8.58
N LYS A 171 0.34 -13.97 8.40
CA LYS A 171 1.54 -14.40 7.68
C LYS A 171 2.32 -15.49 8.42
N ASN A 172 2.29 -15.49 9.76
CA ASN A 172 2.91 -16.54 10.56
C ASN A 172 2.13 -17.86 10.43
N ILE A 173 0.81 -17.80 10.50
CA ILE A 173 -0.06 -18.97 10.34
C ILE A 173 0.13 -19.60 8.96
N PHE A 174 0.19 -18.79 7.90
CA PHE A 174 0.41 -19.29 6.55
C PHE A 174 1.79 -19.94 6.38
N LYS A 175 2.84 -19.40 7.02
CA LYS A 175 4.16 -20.06 7.06
C LYS A 175 4.13 -21.37 7.87
N ALA A 176 3.44 -21.40 9.00
CA ALA A 176 3.34 -22.58 9.86
C ALA A 176 2.54 -23.72 9.21
N ALA A 177 1.48 -23.41 8.45
CA ALA A 177 0.64 -24.38 7.76
C ALA A 177 1.25 -24.91 6.44
N ARG A 178 2.20 -24.18 5.84
CA ARG A 178 2.84 -24.59 4.57
C ARG A 178 3.62 -25.90 4.72
N THR A 179 4.38 -26.06 5.80
CA THR A 179 5.22 -27.24 6.05
C THR A 179 4.42 -28.55 6.10
N PRO A 180 3.37 -28.69 6.93
CA PRO A 180 2.57 -29.92 6.95
C PRO A 180 1.80 -30.14 5.65
N ALA A 181 1.34 -29.09 4.98
CA ALA A 181 0.66 -29.21 3.68
C ALA A 181 1.57 -29.80 2.60
N VAL A 182 2.86 -29.41 2.56
CA VAL A 182 3.83 -29.98 1.62
C VAL A 182 4.12 -31.45 1.92
N PHE A 183 4.32 -31.81 3.19
CA PHE A 183 4.53 -33.22 3.57
C PHE A 183 3.31 -34.10 3.22
N PHE A 184 2.11 -33.60 3.46
CA PHE A 184 0.87 -34.28 3.09
C PHE A 184 0.74 -34.46 1.57
N ALA A 185 0.96 -33.40 0.79
CA ALA A 185 0.92 -33.46 -0.67
C ALA A 185 1.96 -34.44 -1.24
N LEU A 186 3.18 -34.45 -0.69
CA LEU A 186 4.25 -35.35 -1.09
C LEU A 186 3.89 -36.81 -0.80
N ALA A 187 3.30 -37.10 0.37
CA ALA A 187 2.79 -38.45 0.68
C ALA A 187 1.72 -38.92 -0.31
N VAL A 188 0.78 -38.04 -0.70
CA VAL A 188 -0.26 -38.35 -1.70
C VAL A 188 0.35 -38.64 -3.07
N ILE A 189 1.33 -37.85 -3.52
CA ILE A 189 2.00 -38.06 -4.80
C ILE A 189 2.72 -39.41 -4.83
N PHE A 190 3.50 -39.73 -3.79
CA PHE A 190 4.19 -41.01 -3.70
C PHE A 190 3.24 -42.22 -3.60
N TYR A 191 2.08 -42.06 -2.95
CA TYR A 191 1.03 -43.07 -2.91
C TYR A 191 0.47 -43.37 -4.31
N ILE A 192 0.13 -42.34 -5.09
CA ILE A 192 -0.38 -42.48 -6.45
C ILE A 192 0.68 -43.13 -7.36
N LEU A 193 1.94 -42.68 -7.26
CA LEU A 193 3.05 -43.27 -8.02
C LEU A 193 3.30 -44.73 -7.67
N SER A 194 3.26 -45.08 -6.38
CA SER A 194 3.38 -46.47 -5.92
C SER A 194 2.28 -47.37 -6.51
N GLY A 195 1.03 -46.89 -6.52
CA GLY A 195 -0.08 -47.61 -7.14
C GLY A 195 0.10 -47.81 -8.65
N LEU A 196 0.58 -46.79 -9.36
CA LEU A 196 0.85 -46.86 -10.80
C LEU A 196 1.96 -47.87 -11.13
N PHE A 197 3.08 -47.83 -10.40
CA PHE A 197 4.19 -48.77 -10.60
C PHE A 197 3.85 -50.20 -10.18
N GLY A 198 2.98 -50.36 -9.17
CA GLY A 198 2.42 -51.65 -8.78
C GLY A 198 1.54 -52.26 -9.88
N LEU A 199 0.77 -51.45 -10.60
CA LEU A 199 -0.04 -51.87 -11.74
C LEU A 199 0.83 -52.30 -12.94
N LEU A 200 1.94 -51.59 -13.18
CA LEU A 200 2.91 -51.89 -14.25
C LEU A 200 3.81 -53.11 -13.95
N GLY A 201 3.70 -53.72 -12.77
CA GLY A 201 4.48 -54.91 -12.38
C GLY A 201 5.92 -54.62 -11.95
N ILE A 202 6.30 -53.34 -11.76
CA ILE A 202 7.66 -52.94 -11.34
C ILE A 202 7.69 -52.81 -9.82
N TYR A 203 7.63 -53.96 -9.14
CA TYR A 203 7.47 -54.02 -7.69
C TYR A 203 8.63 -53.40 -6.90
N SER A 204 9.86 -53.46 -7.40
CA SER A 204 11.02 -52.85 -6.74
C SER A 204 10.89 -51.33 -6.61
N VAL A 205 10.39 -50.66 -7.66
CA VAL A 205 10.20 -49.20 -7.68
C VAL A 205 8.99 -48.81 -6.84
N ALA A 206 7.89 -49.57 -6.92
CA ALA A 206 6.72 -49.36 -6.07
C ALA A 206 7.07 -49.44 -4.58
N ASN A 207 7.92 -50.39 -4.19
CA ASN A 207 8.33 -50.55 -2.79
C ASN A 207 9.22 -49.39 -2.30
N ILE A 208 10.08 -48.84 -3.16
CA ILE A 208 10.86 -47.62 -2.86
C ILE A 208 9.92 -46.41 -2.66
N CYS A 209 8.89 -46.25 -3.50
CA CYS A 209 7.88 -45.20 -3.34
C CYS A 209 7.08 -45.36 -2.03
N ASN A 210 6.73 -46.58 -1.63
CA ASN A 210 6.07 -46.85 -0.35
C ASN A 210 6.96 -46.52 0.85
N ILE A 211 8.26 -46.84 0.79
CA ILE A 211 9.22 -46.46 1.84
C ILE A 211 9.35 -44.93 1.89
N ALA A 212 9.46 -44.26 0.74
CA ALA A 212 9.53 -42.80 0.67
C ALA A 212 8.28 -42.12 1.25
N MET A 213 7.08 -42.66 0.96
CA MET A 213 5.83 -42.23 1.58
C MET A 213 5.85 -42.44 3.10
N GLY A 214 6.28 -43.61 3.58
CA GLY A 214 6.37 -43.92 5.01
C GLY A 214 7.32 -42.96 5.75
N VAL A 215 8.47 -42.65 5.15
CA VAL A 215 9.41 -41.64 5.68
C VAL A 215 8.75 -40.26 5.75
N ALA A 216 8.05 -39.84 4.70
CA ALA A 216 7.35 -38.54 4.67
C ALA A 216 6.28 -38.43 5.78
N LEU A 217 5.50 -39.50 6.02
CA LEU A 217 4.49 -39.53 7.08
C LEU A 217 5.11 -39.55 8.48
N ILE A 218 6.18 -40.34 8.70
CA ILE A 218 6.91 -40.34 9.98
C ILE A 218 7.50 -38.95 10.26
N THR A 219 8.05 -38.27 9.24
CA THR A 219 8.54 -36.89 9.41
C THR A 219 7.43 -35.89 9.71
N LEU A 220 6.22 -36.08 9.16
CA LEU A 220 5.05 -35.25 9.48
C LEU A 220 4.60 -35.46 10.93
N ILE A 221 4.50 -36.71 11.36
CA ILE A 221 4.13 -37.06 12.75
C ILE A 221 5.17 -36.52 13.72
N LEU A 222 6.46 -36.66 13.41
CA LEU A 222 7.55 -36.11 14.23
C LEU A 222 7.49 -34.57 14.29
N TRP A 223 7.21 -33.91 13.16
CA TRP A 223 7.01 -32.46 13.12
C TRP A 223 5.81 -32.01 13.98
N ALA A 224 4.68 -32.71 13.89
CA ALA A 224 3.48 -32.42 14.68
C ALA A 224 3.71 -32.65 16.18
N TYR A 225 4.41 -33.74 16.53
CA TYR A 225 4.79 -34.10 17.89
C TYR A 225 5.67 -33.02 18.54
N ILE A 226 6.73 -32.59 17.84
CA ILE A 226 7.64 -31.54 18.33
C ILE A 226 6.92 -30.19 18.51
N ARG A 227 5.93 -29.88 17.66
CA ARG A 227 5.17 -28.62 17.75
C ARG A 227 4.14 -28.64 18.88
N PHE A 228 3.59 -29.80 19.21
CA PHE A 228 2.59 -29.95 20.27
C PHE A 228 3.23 -29.94 21.67
N GLU A 229 4.43 -30.50 21.83
CA GLU A 229 5.04 -30.71 23.16
C GLU A 229 6.00 -29.61 23.60
N SER A 230 6.42 -28.68 22.73
CA SER A 230 7.43 -27.68 23.08
C SER A 230 7.18 -26.27 22.57
N PRO A 231 6.67 -25.36 23.44
CA PRO A 231 6.83 -23.92 23.23
C PRO A 231 8.23 -23.39 23.62
N GLY A 232 9.19 -24.21 24.10
CA GLY A 232 10.36 -23.68 24.83
C GLY A 232 11.73 -24.39 24.78
N CYS A 233 11.97 -25.41 23.96
CA CYS A 233 13.25 -26.16 24.01
C CYS A 233 14.06 -26.06 22.70
N GLY A 234 15.10 -25.22 22.68
CA GLY A 234 15.87 -24.84 21.48
C GLY A 234 16.62 -25.95 20.74
N TYR A 235 16.92 -27.09 21.39
CA TYR A 235 17.68 -28.19 20.75
C TYR A 235 16.83 -29.04 19.78
N GLN A 236 15.52 -29.16 20.02
CA GLN A 236 14.62 -29.94 19.15
C GLN A 236 14.30 -29.20 17.85
N GLN A 237 14.28 -27.86 17.90
CA GLN A 237 14.08 -27.01 16.72
C GLN A 237 15.24 -27.13 15.71
N GLN A 238 16.45 -27.39 16.20
CA GLN A 238 17.67 -27.49 15.39
C GLN A 238 17.67 -28.75 14.51
N TRP A 239 17.14 -29.88 15.00
CA TRP A 239 16.98 -31.11 14.21
C TRP A 239 15.88 -31.01 13.16
N VAL A 240 14.77 -30.33 13.47
CA VAL A 240 13.69 -30.07 12.51
C VAL A 240 14.17 -29.10 11.42
N GLN A 241 14.88 -28.04 11.80
CA GLN A 241 15.50 -27.12 10.85
C GLN A 241 16.55 -27.84 10.00
N PHE A 242 17.45 -28.64 10.59
CA PHE A 242 18.44 -29.40 9.83
C PHE A 242 17.82 -30.39 8.85
N SER A 243 16.76 -31.10 9.26
CA SER A 243 16.04 -32.04 8.40
C SER A 243 15.30 -31.31 7.28
N THR A 244 14.66 -30.18 7.60
CA THR A 244 13.96 -29.34 6.62
C THR A 244 14.94 -28.68 5.66
N GLU A 245 16.08 -28.15 6.13
CA GLU A 245 17.07 -27.49 5.28
C GLU A 245 17.86 -28.46 4.40
N THR A 246 18.25 -29.61 4.93
CA THR A 246 19.05 -30.61 4.20
C THR A 246 18.21 -31.39 3.19
N LEU A 247 16.94 -31.66 3.51
CA LEU A 247 16.07 -32.49 2.67
C LEU A 247 15.13 -31.66 1.78
N MET A 248 14.68 -30.46 2.20
CA MET A 248 13.71 -29.64 1.45
C MET A 248 14.33 -28.58 0.54
N LYS A 249 15.45 -27.93 0.90
CA LYS A 249 16.02 -26.87 0.04
C LYS A 249 16.29 -27.34 -1.41
N PRO A 250 16.96 -28.48 -1.66
CA PRO A 250 17.24 -28.91 -3.02
C PRO A 250 15.98 -29.39 -3.77
N THR A 251 15.04 -30.05 -3.10
CA THR A 251 13.82 -30.60 -3.71
C THR A 251 12.74 -29.54 -3.95
N TYR A 252 12.54 -28.62 -3.02
CA TYR A 252 11.53 -27.54 -3.13
C TYR A 252 11.96 -26.45 -4.10
N GLN A 253 13.24 -26.07 -4.19
CA GLN A 253 13.71 -25.12 -5.21
C GLN A 253 13.52 -25.68 -6.62
N GLN A 254 13.78 -26.97 -6.83
CA GLN A 254 13.54 -27.61 -8.13
C GLN A 254 12.05 -27.73 -8.45
N LEU A 255 11.21 -28.15 -7.51
CA LEU A 255 9.75 -28.24 -7.70
C LEU A 255 9.07 -26.86 -7.84
N LEU A 256 9.54 -25.84 -7.11
CA LEU A 256 9.07 -24.47 -7.27
C LEU A 256 9.53 -23.87 -8.60
N GLU A 257 10.79 -24.03 -8.99
CA GLU A 257 11.26 -23.52 -10.28
C GLU A 257 10.47 -24.17 -11.42
N VAL A 258 10.21 -25.48 -11.34
CA VAL A 258 9.37 -26.17 -12.33
C VAL A 258 7.92 -25.69 -12.24
N GLY A 259 7.33 -25.55 -11.06
CA GLY A 259 5.95 -25.09 -10.88
C GLY A 259 5.72 -23.62 -11.27
N ILE A 260 6.66 -22.74 -10.96
CA ILE A 260 6.64 -21.32 -11.35
C ILE A 260 6.93 -21.19 -12.85
N ARG A 261 7.85 -21.98 -13.42
CA ARG A 261 8.06 -22.02 -14.88
C ARG A 261 6.82 -22.54 -15.59
N GLN A 262 6.17 -23.58 -15.08
CA GLN A 262 4.94 -24.11 -15.65
C GLN A 262 3.84 -23.06 -15.58
N ALA A 263 3.59 -22.45 -14.40
CA ALA A 263 2.58 -21.42 -14.23
C ALA A 263 2.87 -20.14 -15.03
N ALA A 264 4.15 -19.76 -15.18
CA ALA A 264 4.56 -18.67 -16.03
C ALA A 264 4.36 -19.01 -17.51
N MET A 265 4.65 -20.25 -17.94
CA MET A 265 4.38 -20.74 -19.29
C MET A 265 2.88 -20.81 -19.59
N THR A 266 2.05 -21.30 -18.68
CA THR A 266 0.57 -21.29 -18.85
C THR A 266 0.02 -19.88 -18.82
N ALA A 267 0.59 -18.97 -18.02
CA ALA A 267 0.22 -17.56 -18.03
C ALA A 267 0.61 -16.90 -19.37
N THR A 268 1.80 -17.15 -19.91
CA THR A 268 2.22 -16.65 -21.23
C THR A 268 1.42 -17.26 -22.38
N ASP A 269 1.04 -18.55 -22.30
CA ASP A 269 0.18 -19.19 -23.31
C ASP A 269 -1.27 -18.68 -23.23
N SER A 270 -1.76 -18.37 -22.03
CA SER A 270 -3.08 -17.75 -21.82
C SER A 270 -3.13 -16.26 -22.21
N LEU A 271 -1.96 -15.61 -22.28
CA LEU A 271 -1.78 -14.22 -22.76
C LEU A 271 -1.34 -14.15 -24.23
N GLY A 272 -1.09 -15.29 -24.88
CA GLY A 272 -0.57 -15.41 -26.25
C GLY A 272 -1.61 -15.27 -27.36
N GLY A 273 -2.86 -14.93 -27.04
CA GLY A 273 -3.89 -14.55 -28.01
C GLY A 273 -4.08 -13.04 -28.08
N ASN A 274 -3.62 -12.42 -29.18
CA ASN A 274 -3.73 -10.99 -29.54
C ASN A 274 -2.79 -10.00 -28.82
N ASN A 275 -1.63 -9.73 -29.41
CA ASN A 275 -1.41 -8.52 -30.21
C ASN A 275 0.07 -8.40 -30.60
N SER A 276 0.33 -8.44 -31.91
CA SER A 276 1.59 -8.02 -32.50
C SER A 276 1.77 -6.51 -32.30
N THR A 277 2.77 -6.07 -31.54
CA THR A 277 3.50 -4.83 -31.84
C THR A 277 4.90 -4.88 -31.22
N ASN A 278 5.89 -4.66 -32.08
CA ASN A 278 7.32 -4.57 -31.81
C ASN A 278 7.66 -3.61 -30.66
N PHE A 279 8.64 -3.96 -29.82
CA PHE A 279 9.65 -3.00 -29.39
C PHE A 279 10.98 -3.70 -29.05
N ASN A 280 12.03 -3.29 -29.77
CA ASN A 280 13.42 -3.71 -29.63
C ASN A 280 14.04 -3.26 -28.31
N ALA A 281 14.87 -4.11 -27.69
CA ALA A 281 15.94 -3.65 -26.81
C ALA A 281 17.16 -4.58 -26.93
N THR A 282 18.17 -4.08 -27.64
CA THR A 282 19.46 -4.69 -27.92
C THR A 282 20.31 -4.77 -26.65
N SER A 283 20.78 -5.96 -26.36
CA SER A 283 21.78 -6.30 -25.33
C SER A 283 23.13 -5.64 -25.64
N THR A 284 23.70 -4.93 -24.68
CA THR A 284 25.14 -4.63 -24.64
C THR A 284 25.71 -5.07 -23.29
N ASN A 285 26.63 -6.03 -23.37
CA ASN A 285 27.41 -6.58 -22.27
C ASN A 285 28.44 -5.56 -21.79
N PHE A 286 28.57 -5.38 -20.48
CA PHE A 286 29.79 -4.88 -19.86
C PHE A 286 30.25 -5.85 -18.78
N THR A 287 31.34 -6.53 -19.10
CA THR A 287 32.13 -7.41 -18.24
C THR A 287 33.01 -6.58 -17.32
N GLU A 288 32.86 -6.74 -16.00
CA GLU A 288 33.85 -6.31 -15.02
C GLU A 288 35.14 -7.12 -15.18
N SER A 289 36.27 -6.43 -15.32
CA SER A 289 37.60 -7.02 -15.16
C SER A 289 38.38 -6.29 -14.07
N ASN A 290 38.94 -7.11 -13.19
CA ASN A 290 39.63 -6.79 -11.96
C ASN A 290 41.03 -6.19 -12.27
N GLY A 291 41.45 -5.13 -11.59
CA GLY A 291 42.71 -4.44 -11.92
C GLY A 291 43.27 -3.48 -10.87
N ARG A 292 43.77 -4.03 -9.76
CA ARG A 292 45.06 -3.70 -9.11
C ARG A 292 45.46 -2.22 -8.92
N LEU A 293 45.35 -1.75 -7.68
CA LEU A 293 46.02 -0.57 -7.12
C LEU A 293 47.55 -0.69 -7.21
N LYS A 294 48.23 0.35 -7.73
CA LYS A 294 49.61 0.71 -7.38
C LYS A 294 49.84 2.22 -7.49
N ASN A 295 50.43 2.73 -6.42
CA ASN A 295 51.03 4.05 -6.17
C ASN A 295 51.74 4.69 -7.36
N THR A 296 51.55 5.99 -7.52
CA THR A 296 52.55 7.07 -7.30
C THR A 296 51.85 8.40 -7.26
#